data_AF-M1BPS6-F1
#
_entry.id   AF-M1BPS6-F1
#
_cell.length_a   1.000
_cell.length_b   1.000
_cell.length_c   1.000
_cell.angle_alpha   90.00
_cell.angle_beta   90.00
_cell.angle_gamma   90.00
#
_symmetry.space_group_name_H-M   'P 1'
#
loop_
_entity.id
_entity.type
_entity.pdbx_description
1 polymer ?
#
loop_
_entity_poly.entity_id
_entity_poly.type
_entity_poly.pdbx_seq_one_letter_code
_entity_poly.pdbx_strand_id
1 'polypeptide(L)'
;MCMHYLLSSLVFADTLQAISSDPTDGTLFSNRSDCWFHLGQGESALTDAKACKKLGQDLAKAYYREGAAIRLLQACSPFLSWNQILPTYIPICSDILIFPSQRFEEAANAFYRGIQIDPNDELITALQYAC
;
A
#
# COMPACT_ATOMS: atom_id res chain seq x y z
N MET A 1 -4.04 -15.09 11.62
CA MET A 1 -4.48 -14.84 10.22
C MET A 1 -6.01 -14.80 10.04
N CYS A 2 -6.84 -15.65 10.68
CA CYS A 2 -8.30 -15.63 10.43
C CYS A 2 -9.10 -14.46 11.05
N MET A 3 -8.63 -13.82 12.12
CA MET A 3 -9.40 -12.76 12.79
C MET A 3 -9.44 -11.44 12.01
N HIS A 4 -8.35 -11.09 11.30
CA HIS A 4 -8.31 -9.90 10.44
C HIS A 4 -9.15 -10.09 9.17
N TYR A 5 -9.24 -11.30 8.62
CA TYR A 5 -10.04 -11.56 7.42
C TYR A 5 -11.55 -11.36 7.63
N LEU A 6 -12.07 -11.78 8.78
CA LEU A 6 -13.48 -11.59 9.13
C LEU A 6 -13.80 -10.10 9.33
N LEU A 7 -12.93 -9.37 10.02
CA LEU A 7 -13.04 -7.93 10.16
C LEU A 7 -12.96 -7.23 8.79
N SER A 8 -12.01 -7.60 7.94
CA SER A 8 -11.90 -7.05 6.58
C SER A 8 -13.14 -7.30 5.74
N SER A 9 -13.80 -8.47 5.87
CA SER A 9 -15.04 -8.75 5.12
C SER A 9 -16.24 -7.93 5.60
N LEU A 10 -16.35 -7.69 6.91
CA LEU A 10 -17.40 -6.84 7.49
C LEU A 10 -17.16 -5.37 7.17
N VAL A 11 -15.93 -4.89 7.38
CA VAL A 11 -15.52 -3.51 7.03
C VAL A 11 -15.70 -3.26 5.53
N PHE A 12 -15.44 -4.26 4.68
CA PHE A 12 -15.67 -4.14 3.25
C PHE A 12 -17.15 -3.96 2.90
N ALA A 13 -18.04 -4.73 3.52
CA ALA A 13 -19.49 -4.57 3.32
C ALA A 13 -19.98 -3.19 3.79
N ASP A 14 -19.52 -2.74 4.97
CA ASP A 14 -19.88 -1.45 5.53
C ASP A 14 -19.38 -0.29 4.66
N THR A 15 -18.14 -0.37 4.16
CA THR A 15 -17.60 0.66 3.25
C THR A 15 -18.36 0.72 1.92
N LEU A 16 -18.84 -0.41 1.37
CA LEU A 16 -19.65 -0.40 0.15
C LEU A 16 -20.99 0.32 0.35
N GLN A 17 -21.66 0.08 1.48
CA GLN A 17 -22.93 0.73 1.80
C GLN A 17 -22.74 2.22 2.16
N ALA A 18 -21.63 2.55 2.82
CA ALA A 18 -21.30 3.93 3.15
C ALA A 18 -20.92 4.74 1.90
N ILE A 19 -20.13 4.19 0.98
CA ILE A 19 -19.74 4.86 -0.28
C ILE A 19 -20.96 5.11 -1.19
N SER A 20 -21.95 4.21 -1.19
CA SER A 20 -23.19 4.43 -1.95
C SER A 20 -24.06 5.54 -1.35
N SER A 21 -23.92 5.80 -0.04
CA SER A 21 -24.65 6.85 0.67
C SER A 21 -23.92 8.20 0.61
N ASP A 22 -22.59 8.20 0.76
CA ASP A 22 -21.73 9.37 0.64
C ASP A 22 -20.42 9.02 -0.10
N PRO A 23 -20.32 9.33 -1.41
CA PRO A 23 -19.14 9.05 -2.19
C PRO A 23 -18.00 10.07 -1.98
N THR A 24 -18.15 11.02 -1.05
CA THR A 24 -17.17 12.09 -0.83
C THR A 24 -16.25 11.86 0.38
N ASP A 25 -16.52 10.85 1.20
CA ASP A 25 -15.69 10.47 2.33
C ASP A 25 -14.47 9.66 1.87
N GLY A 26 -13.30 10.30 1.90
CA GLY A 26 -12.01 9.69 1.55
C GLY A 26 -11.60 8.58 2.52
N THR A 27 -12.05 8.64 3.77
CA THR A 27 -11.76 7.63 4.80
C THR A 27 -12.31 6.27 4.40
N LEU A 28 -13.49 6.24 3.77
CA LEU A 28 -14.10 5.00 3.29
C LEU A 28 -13.26 4.34 2.18
N PHE A 29 -12.70 5.15 1.27
CA PHE A 29 -11.79 4.65 0.24
C PHE A 29 -10.47 4.16 0.83
N SER A 30 -9.93 4.83 1.85
CA SER A 30 -8.74 4.36 2.58
C SER A 30 -8.97 2.99 3.26
N ASN A 31 -10.12 2.83 3.92
CA ASN A 31 -10.48 1.57 4.58
C ASN A 31 -10.71 0.45 3.55
N ARG A 32 -11.39 0.75 2.44
CA ARG A 32 -11.59 -0.23 1.36
C ARG A 32 -10.28 -0.64 0.69
N SER A 33 -9.35 0.31 0.51
CA SER A 33 -7.99 0.03 0.03
C SER A 33 -7.24 -0.96 0.94
N ASP A 34 -7.42 -0.85 2.27
CA ASP A 34 -6.79 -1.76 3.23
C ASP A 34 -7.37 -3.17 3.14
N CYS A 35 -8.70 -3.26 2.99
CA CYS A 35 -9.36 -4.55 2.74
C CYS A 35 -8.80 -5.20 1.47
N TRP A 36 -8.68 -4.45 0.36
CA TRP A 36 -8.10 -4.97 -0.88
C TRP A 36 -6.64 -5.41 -0.72
N PHE A 37 -5.84 -4.65 0.03
CA PHE A 37 -4.46 -4.98 0.33
C PHE A 37 -4.36 -6.33 1.07
N HIS A 38 -5.18 -6.54 2.11
CA HIS A 38 -5.24 -7.81 2.84
C HIS A 38 -5.80 -8.98 2.01
N LEU A 39 -6.61 -8.70 0.99
CA LEU A 39 -7.09 -9.68 0.02
C LEU A 39 -6.08 -9.98 -1.11
N GLY A 40 -4.91 -9.32 -1.11
CA GLY A 40 -3.89 -9.48 -2.16
C GLY A 40 -4.25 -8.77 -3.49
N GLN A 41 -5.33 -8.00 -3.53
CA GLN A 41 -5.82 -7.29 -4.71
C GLN A 41 -5.17 -5.91 -4.83
N GLY A 42 -3.89 -5.89 -5.19
CA GLY A 42 -3.10 -4.66 -5.21
C GLY A 42 -3.61 -3.59 -6.17
N GLU A 43 -4.21 -3.95 -7.31
CA GLU A 43 -4.72 -2.97 -8.31
C GLU A 43 -5.95 -2.24 -7.78
N SER A 44 -6.86 -2.98 -7.16
CA SER A 44 -8.04 -2.43 -6.48
C SER A 44 -7.62 -1.53 -5.32
N ALA A 45 -6.66 -1.98 -4.51
CA ALA A 45 -6.09 -1.17 -3.42
C ALA A 45 -5.50 0.15 -3.95
N LEU A 46 -4.72 0.10 -5.04
CA LEU A 46 -4.10 1.29 -5.62
C LEU A 46 -5.14 2.28 -6.14
N THR A 47 -6.23 1.78 -6.75
CA THR A 47 -7.31 2.61 -7.27
C THR A 47 -8.02 3.35 -6.13
N ASP A 48 -8.32 2.66 -5.03
CA ASP A 48 -8.97 3.25 -3.87
C ASP A 48 -8.06 4.22 -3.10
N ALA A 49 -6.77 3.91 -2.96
CA ALA A 49 -5.79 4.83 -2.39
C ALA A 49 -5.70 6.14 -3.19
N LYS A 50 -5.73 6.07 -4.52
CA LYS A 50 -5.75 7.25 -5.39
C LYS A 50 -7.07 8.04 -5.29
N ALA A 51 -8.20 7.36 -5.10
CA ALA A 51 -9.48 8.02 -4.86
C ALA A 51 -9.48 8.77 -3.53
N CYS A 52 -9.01 8.13 -2.44
CA CYS A 52 -8.81 8.78 -1.15
C CYS A 52 -7.94 10.03 -1.26
N LYS A 53 -6.80 9.92 -1.97
CA LYS A 53 -5.89 11.05 -2.20
C LYS A 53 -6.56 12.21 -2.95
N LYS A 54 -7.42 11.93 -3.93
CA LYS A 54 -8.18 12.97 -4.66
C LYS A 54 -9.21 13.69 -3.79
N LEU A 55 -9.80 12.98 -2.83
CA LEU A 55 -10.77 13.54 -1.89
C LEU A 55 -10.10 14.36 -0.77
N GLY A 56 -8.78 14.19 -0.58
CA GLY A 56 -7.96 15.06 0.27
C GLY A 56 -8.11 14.84 1.77
N GLN A 57 -8.97 13.91 2.19
CA GLN A 57 -9.11 13.52 3.59
C GLN A 57 -7.97 12.59 3.97
N ASP A 58 -7.24 12.94 5.03
CA ASP A 58 -6.13 12.16 5.58
C ASP A 58 -5.08 11.75 4.54
N LEU A 59 -4.49 12.77 3.88
CA LEU A 59 -3.52 12.61 2.80
C LEU A 59 -2.34 11.73 3.20
N ALA A 60 -1.86 11.81 4.44
CA ALA A 60 -0.75 10.98 4.92
C ALA A 60 -1.10 9.48 4.85
N LYS A 61 -2.29 9.09 5.33
CA LYS A 61 -2.79 7.72 5.17
C LYS A 61 -2.99 7.37 3.70
N ALA A 62 -3.51 8.28 2.88
CA ALA A 62 -3.70 8.01 1.46
C ALA A 62 -2.38 7.67 0.74
N TYR A 63 -1.31 8.42 1.05
CA TYR A 63 0.04 8.15 0.55
C TYR A 63 0.62 6.83 1.07
N TYR A 64 0.38 6.50 2.33
CA TYR A 64 0.74 5.20 2.89
C TYR A 64 0.05 4.04 2.15
N ARG A 65 -1.27 4.13 1.95
CA ARG A 65 -2.06 3.10 1.23
C ARG A 65 -1.59 2.94 -0.22
N GLU A 66 -1.25 4.05 -0.89
CA GLU A 66 -0.71 4.02 -2.26
C GLU A 66 0.63 3.29 -2.32
N GLY A 67 1.58 3.64 -1.46
CA GLY A 67 2.88 2.97 -1.41
C GLY A 67 2.75 1.48 -1.09
N ALA A 68 1.88 1.11 -0.14
CA ALA A 68 1.62 -0.28 0.22
C ALA A 68 1.01 -1.08 -0.95
N ALA A 69 0.05 -0.50 -1.67
CA ALA A 69 -0.57 -1.13 -2.84
C ALA A 69 0.42 -1.34 -3.99
N ILE A 70 1.29 -0.36 -4.27
CA ILE A 70 2.31 -0.47 -5.31
C ILE A 70 3.34 -1.56 -4.96
N ARG A 71 3.77 -1.62 -3.69
CA ARG A 71 4.67 -2.66 -3.20
C ARG A 71 4.06 -4.06 -3.33
N LEU A 72 2.77 -4.21 -2.99
CA LEU A 72 2.04 -5.48 -3.16
C LEU A 72 2.02 -5.95 -4.62
N LEU A 73 1.82 -5.01 -5.55
CA LEU A 73 1.82 -5.31 -6.98
C LEU A 73 3.21 -5.63 -7.54
N GLN A 74 4.29 -5.12 -6.93
CA GLN A 74 5.66 -5.52 -7.27
C GLN A 74 5.99 -6.92 -6.76
N ALA A 75 5.58 -7.25 -5.54
CA ALA A 75 5.77 -8.60 -4.98
C ALA A 75 5.03 -9.70 -5.79
N CYS A 76 3.98 -9.33 -6.52
CA CYS A 76 3.16 -10.25 -7.32
C CYS A 76 3.53 -10.31 -8.82
N SER A 77 4.44 -9.45 -9.31
CA SER A 77 5.17 -9.73 -10.57
C SER A 77 6.07 -10.95 -10.34
N PRO A 78 6.51 -11.68 -11.38
CA PRO A 78 7.28 -12.91 -11.20
C PRO A 78 8.69 -12.61 -10.63
N PHE A 79 8.74 -12.32 -9.34
CA PHE A 79 9.90 -12.46 -8.47
C PHE A 79 10.15 -13.94 -8.12
N LEU A 80 9.36 -14.85 -8.70
CA LEU A 80 9.52 -16.31 -8.64
C LEU A 80 10.82 -16.83 -9.30
N SER A 81 11.68 -15.97 -9.86
CA SER A 81 13.03 -16.39 -10.30
C SER A 81 14.13 -16.15 -9.25
N TRP A 82 13.93 -15.29 -8.26
CA TRP A 82 15.02 -14.87 -7.36
C TRP A 82 15.24 -15.82 -6.18
N ASN A 83 14.18 -16.50 -5.73
CA ASN A 83 14.26 -17.49 -4.63
C ASN A 83 14.96 -18.81 -5.02
N GLN A 84 15.24 -19.02 -6.31
CA GLN A 84 16.11 -20.11 -6.77
C GLN A 84 17.59 -19.73 -6.77
N ILE A 85 17.93 -18.44 -6.62
CA ILE A 85 19.29 -17.96 -6.84
C ILE A 85 20.05 -17.74 -5.53
N LEU A 86 19.49 -17.20 -4.45
CA LEU A 86 20.25 -17.02 -3.19
C LEU A 86 19.36 -17.06 -1.92
N PRO A 87 19.39 -18.15 -1.11
CA PRO A 87 18.60 -18.28 0.12
C PRO A 87 19.20 -17.55 1.34
N THR A 88 20.30 -16.81 1.16
CA THR A 88 21.04 -16.19 2.25
C THR A 88 21.57 -14.83 1.84
N TYR A 89 20.71 -13.81 1.71
CA TYR A 89 21.20 -12.44 1.66
C TYR A 89 20.16 -11.45 2.20
N ILE A 90 20.38 -11.03 3.43
CA ILE A 90 19.94 -9.72 3.96
C ILE A 90 21.22 -8.89 4.00
N PRO A 91 21.28 -7.78 3.25
CA PRO A 91 21.42 -6.50 3.94
C PRO A 91 20.72 -5.32 3.22
N ILE A 92 19.99 -4.56 4.03
CA ILE A 92 20.12 -3.10 4.21
C ILE A 92 20.56 -2.34 2.95
N CYS A 93 19.63 -1.58 2.38
CA CYS A 93 19.80 -0.63 1.29
C CYS A 93 21.16 0.08 1.33
N SER A 94 22.05 -0.19 0.35
CA SER A 94 22.84 0.89 -0.25
C SER A 94 23.43 0.57 -1.63
N ASP A 95 23.85 -0.64 -2.01
CA ASP A 95 24.77 -0.75 -3.18
C ASP A 95 24.62 -1.95 -4.13
N ILE A 96 23.41 -2.45 -4.43
CA ILE A 96 23.26 -3.47 -5.49
C ILE A 96 22.06 -3.16 -6.40
N LEU A 97 22.35 -2.57 -7.57
CA LEU A 97 22.03 -3.02 -8.93
C LEU A 97 20.83 -3.98 -9.17
N ILE A 98 19.74 -3.89 -8.41
CA ILE A 98 18.44 -4.41 -8.80
C ILE A 98 17.83 -3.29 -9.62
N PHE A 99 17.57 -3.53 -10.91
CA PHE A 99 16.82 -2.60 -11.75
C PHE A 99 15.61 -2.10 -10.95
N PRO A 100 15.56 -0.82 -10.53
CA PRO A 100 14.38 -0.34 -9.85
C PRO A 100 13.28 -0.39 -10.90
N SER A 101 12.39 -1.38 -10.81
CA SER A 101 11.12 -1.29 -11.51
C SER A 101 10.57 0.09 -11.17
N GLN A 102 10.14 0.86 -12.17
CA GLN A 102 9.59 2.23 -12.00
C GLN A 102 8.63 2.36 -10.81
N ARG A 103 7.97 1.26 -10.47
CA ARG A 103 7.02 1.11 -9.39
C ARG A 103 7.63 1.12 -7.97
N PHE A 104 8.88 0.69 -7.77
CA PHE A 104 9.57 0.83 -6.48
C PHE A 104 9.84 2.30 -6.16
N GLU A 105 10.29 3.06 -7.16
CA GLU A 105 10.48 4.51 -7.04
C GLU A 105 9.15 5.22 -6.75
N GLU A 106 8.07 4.82 -7.44
CA GLU A 106 6.73 5.35 -7.15
C GLU A 106 6.27 5.06 -5.71
N ALA A 107 6.51 3.85 -5.19
CA ALA A 107 6.15 3.49 -3.83
C ALA A 107 6.95 4.30 -2.79
N ALA A 108 8.26 4.41 -2.97
CA ALA A 108 9.13 5.19 -2.09
C ALA A 108 8.75 6.68 -2.10
N ASN A 109 8.45 7.25 -3.27
CA ASN A 109 8.00 8.64 -3.40
C ASN A 109 6.64 8.87 -2.73
N ALA A 110 5.71 7.89 -2.81
CA ALA A 110 4.43 7.97 -2.09
C ALA A 110 4.66 8.04 -0.59
N PHE A 111 5.46 7.14 -0.01
CA PHE A 111 5.79 7.19 1.42
C PHE A 111 6.50 8.48 1.83
N TYR A 112 7.47 8.93 1.03
CA TYR A 112 8.18 10.18 1.28
C TYR A 112 7.25 11.39 1.36
N ARG A 113 6.28 11.50 0.43
CA ARG A 113 5.24 12.54 0.47
C ARG A 113 4.34 12.41 1.70
N GLY A 114 4.02 11.18 2.12
CA GLY A 114 3.30 10.94 3.37
C GLY A 114 4.04 11.51 4.58
N ILE A 115 5.33 11.20 4.70
CA ILE A 115 6.20 11.68 5.80
C ILE A 115 6.28 13.21 5.85
N GLN A 116 6.31 13.87 4.68
CA GLN A 116 6.33 15.33 4.61
C GLN A 116 5.04 15.98 5.14
N ILE A 117 3.90 15.28 5.07
CA ILE A 117 2.60 15.79 5.53
C ILE A 117 2.41 15.49 7.01
N ASP A 118 2.61 14.23 7.39
CA ASP A 118 2.51 13.77 8.77
C ASP A 118 3.63 12.75 9.05
N PRO A 119 4.70 13.15 9.74
CA PRO A 119 5.80 12.26 10.07
C PRO A 119 5.35 11.29 11.15
N ASN A 120 5.06 10.05 10.75
CA ASN A 120 4.72 8.95 11.64
C ASN A 120 5.73 7.79 11.48
N ASP A 121 6.05 7.12 12.58
CA ASP A 121 6.93 5.95 12.63
C ASP A 121 6.50 4.85 11.64
N GLU A 122 5.19 4.69 11.41
CA GLU A 122 4.66 3.71 10.45
C GLU A 122 5.11 4.02 9.01
N LEU A 123 5.05 5.29 8.61
CA LEU A 123 5.47 5.76 7.28
C LEU A 123 6.99 5.68 7.11
N ILE A 124 7.75 6.00 8.16
CA ILE A 124 9.22 5.89 8.18
C ILE A 124 9.63 4.43 8.02
N THR A 125 8.99 3.55 8.78
CA THR A 125 9.20 2.10 8.71
C THR A 125 8.82 1.57 7.32
N ALA A 126 7.69 2.01 6.77
CA ALA A 126 7.26 1.62 5.43
C ALA A 126 8.23 2.07 4.33
N LEU A 127 8.81 3.27 4.45
CA LEU A 127 9.84 3.75 3.53
C LEU A 127 11.11 2.89 3.61
N GLN A 128 11.54 2.48 4.80
CA GLN A 128 12.70 1.59 4.97
C GLN A 128 12.51 0.23 4.30
N TYR A 129 11.27 -0.27 4.23
CA TYR A 129 10.92 -1.53 3.57
C TYR A 129 10.46 -1.35 2.11
N ALA A 130 10.48 -0.13 1.58
CA ALA A 130 10.14 0.17 0.18
C ALA A 130 11.35 0.16 -0.74
N CYS A 131 12.55 0.36 -0.18
CA CYS A 131 13.86 0.30 -0.84
C CYS A 131 14.54 -1.06 -0.62
#